data_AF-A0A9W4KBX7-F1
#
_entry.id   AF-A0A9W4KBX7-F1
#
_cell.length_a   1.000
_cell.length_b   1.000
_cell.length_c   1.000
_cell.angle_alpha   90.00
_cell.angle_beta   90.00
_cell.angle_gamma   90.00
#
_symmetry.space_group_name_H-M   'P 1'
#
loop_
_entity.id
_entity.type
_entity.pdbx_description
1 polymer ?
#
loop_
_entity_poly.entity_id
_entity_poly.type
_entity_poly.pdbx_seq_one_letter_code
_entity_poly.pdbx_strand_id
1 'polypeptide(L)'
;MPPKDPHLTILICSQYDIAIRIPGSRWYAELEFLYDNGASMMSVYEGDLRRIMGESQVESTVMGLNTTTIADNSRMTSPVVEVEVTILDNDRKRLTRWVRIQCEVYRGWCGENDNRLDGPWLRQLLYTASAPRNNDMLYIAYNNPDIINAIPDTGSFRSGPALDVPRVPLDPGGRAV
;
A
#
# COMPACT_ATOMS: atom_id res chain seq x y z
N MET A 1 -10.23 -8.45 28.31
CA MET A 1 -10.48 -8.03 26.91
C MET A 1 -9.58 -6.86 26.63
N PRO A 2 -8.71 -6.90 25.60
CA PRO A 2 -8.00 -5.69 25.20
C PRO A 2 -9.02 -4.69 24.63
N PRO A 3 -8.81 -3.38 24.85
CA PRO A 3 -9.68 -2.36 24.28
C PRO A 3 -9.61 -2.41 22.74
N LYS A 4 -10.76 -2.29 22.08
CA LYS A 4 -10.84 -2.04 20.63
C LYS A 4 -10.39 -0.60 20.39
N ASP A 5 -9.11 -0.40 20.10
CA ASP A 5 -8.61 0.91 19.69
C ASP A 5 -9.14 1.24 18.28
N PRO A 6 -9.84 2.36 18.07
CA PRO A 6 -10.50 2.70 16.81
C PRO A 6 -9.54 3.16 15.70
N HIS A 7 -8.23 2.95 15.86
CA HIS A 7 -7.20 3.47 14.96
C HIS A 7 -6.24 2.39 14.42
N LEU A 8 -6.44 1.15 14.85
CA LEU A 8 -5.63 0.02 14.42
C LEU A 8 -6.44 -0.88 13.48
N THR A 9 -5.95 -1.04 12.26
CA THR A 9 -6.47 -2.04 11.32
C THR A 9 -5.42 -3.12 11.16
N ILE A 10 -5.73 -4.30 11.71
CA ILE A 10 -4.92 -5.50 11.53
C ILE A 10 -5.44 -6.17 10.26
N LEU A 11 -4.58 -6.30 9.26
CA LEU A 11 -4.92 -7.01 8.03
C LEU A 11 -4.31 -8.40 8.08
N ILE A 12 -5.18 -9.37 7.82
CA ILE A 12 -4.83 -10.78 7.78
C ILE A 12 -4.54 -11.08 6.31
N CYS A 13 -3.31 -11.50 5.99
CA CYS A 13 -2.77 -11.73 4.63
C CYS A 13 -2.07 -10.51 4.00
N SER A 14 -1.32 -10.77 2.92
CA SER A 14 -0.72 -9.76 2.05
C SER A 14 -1.75 -9.01 1.19
N GLN A 15 -3.04 -9.26 1.36
CA GLN A 15 -4.11 -8.62 0.60
C GLN A 15 -5.00 -7.79 1.50
N TYR A 16 -5.50 -6.65 1.00
CA TYR A 16 -6.37 -5.76 1.74
C TYR A 16 -7.25 -4.90 0.85
N ASP A 17 -8.39 -4.49 1.39
CA ASP A 17 -9.33 -3.63 0.68
C ASP A 17 -8.89 -2.16 0.70
N ILE A 18 -8.83 -1.57 -0.50
CA ILE A 18 -8.63 -0.14 -0.71
C ILE A 18 -9.94 0.43 -1.22
N ALA A 19 -10.42 1.48 -0.55
CA ALA A 19 -11.47 2.32 -1.09
C ALA A 19 -10.87 3.26 -2.14
N ILE A 20 -11.34 3.16 -3.38
CA ILE A 20 -10.82 3.86 -4.55
C ILE A 20 -11.93 4.59 -5.30
N ARG A 21 -11.63 5.80 -5.77
CA ARG A 21 -12.54 6.63 -6.57
C ARG A 21 -11.82 7.44 -7.64
N ILE A 22 -12.58 7.88 -8.64
CA ILE A 22 -12.13 8.92 -9.56
C ILE A 22 -12.11 10.26 -8.82
N PRO A 23 -11.05 11.09 -8.96
CA PRO A 23 -10.99 12.40 -8.32
C PRO A 23 -12.22 13.25 -8.69
N GLY A 24 -12.86 13.84 -7.69
CA GLY A 24 -14.12 14.60 -7.88
C GLY A 24 -15.39 13.76 -7.88
N SER A 25 -15.30 12.43 -7.94
CA SER A 25 -16.46 11.55 -7.71
C SER A 25 -16.79 11.43 -6.22
N ARG A 26 -18.09 11.28 -5.91
CA ARG A 26 -18.56 10.88 -4.57
C ARG A 26 -18.68 9.38 -4.41
N TRP A 27 -18.74 8.65 -5.52
CA TRP A 27 -18.82 7.20 -5.54
C TRP A 27 -17.42 6.59 -5.46
N TYR A 28 -17.28 5.53 -4.67
CA TYR A 28 -16.06 4.74 -4.55
C TYR A 28 -16.41 3.25 -4.61
N ALA A 29 -15.44 2.44 -5.01
CA ALA A 29 -15.49 1.00 -4.83
C ALA A 29 -14.45 0.57 -3.79
N GLU A 30 -14.70 -0.53 -3.09
CA GLU A 30 -13.68 -1.25 -2.33
C GLU A 30 -13.17 -2.38 -3.21
N LEU A 31 -11.88 -2.41 -3.46
CA LEU A 31 -11.22 -3.45 -4.22
C LEU A 31 -10.08 -4.02 -3.40
N GLU A 32 -9.88 -5.33 -3.49
CA GLU A 32 -8.76 -6.01 -2.86
C GLU A 32 -7.48 -5.80 -3.68
N PHE A 33 -6.40 -5.44 -2.97
CA PHE A 33 -5.06 -5.24 -3.51
C PHE A 33 -4.05 -6.10 -2.75
N LEU A 34 -3.06 -6.59 -3.49
CA LEU A 34 -1.86 -7.17 -2.94
C LEU A 34 -0.91 -6.06 -2.47
N TYR A 35 -0.49 -6.14 -1.21
CA TYR A 35 0.65 -5.41 -0.68
C TYR A 35 1.93 -5.93 -1.34
N ASP A 36 2.43 -5.17 -2.32
CA ASP A 36 3.62 -5.54 -3.08
C ASP A 36 4.72 -4.48 -2.90
N ASN A 37 5.72 -4.82 -2.10
CA ASN A 37 6.86 -3.93 -1.88
C ASN A 37 7.72 -3.71 -3.12
N GLY A 38 7.66 -4.61 -4.12
CA GLY A 38 8.36 -4.50 -5.39
C GLY A 38 7.62 -3.65 -6.42
N ALA A 39 6.33 -3.37 -6.23
CA ALA A 39 5.55 -2.56 -7.15
C ALA A 39 5.97 -1.08 -7.08
N SER A 40 6.29 -0.51 -8.24
CA SER A 40 6.67 0.91 -8.36
C SER A 40 5.45 1.85 -8.50
N MET A 41 4.28 1.30 -8.83
CA MET A 41 3.04 2.03 -9.02
C MET A 41 1.85 1.15 -8.62
N MET A 42 0.74 1.77 -8.20
CA MET A 42 -0.53 1.05 -8.05
C MET A 42 -1.00 0.57 -9.43
N SER A 43 -1.60 -0.61 -9.52
CA SER A 43 -2.22 -1.10 -10.74
C SER A 43 -3.66 -1.56 -10.54
N VAL A 44 -4.50 -1.26 -11.52
CA VAL A 44 -5.89 -1.72 -11.61
C VAL A 44 -6.20 -2.18 -13.03
N TYR A 45 -7.38 -2.75 -13.25
CA TYR A 45 -7.84 -3.17 -14.57
C TYR A 45 -8.88 -2.19 -15.13
N GLU A 46 -9.02 -2.11 -16.45
CA GLU A 46 -10.05 -1.29 -17.12
C GLU A 46 -11.46 -1.58 -16.57
N GLY A 47 -11.75 -2.84 -16.27
CA GLY A 47 -13.00 -3.26 -15.63
C GLY A 47 -13.24 -2.64 -14.26
N ASP A 48 -12.17 -2.42 -13.49
CA ASP A 48 -12.26 -1.75 -12.18
C ASP A 48 -12.61 -0.29 -12.34
N LEU A 49 -11.97 0.41 -13.30
CA LEU A 49 -12.32 1.80 -13.58
C LEU A 49 -13.77 1.93 -14.03
N ARG A 50 -14.26 1.03 -14.87
CA ARG A 50 -15.70 1.01 -15.23
C ARG A 50 -16.59 0.82 -14.01
N ARG A 51 -16.20 -0.03 -13.06
CA ARG A 51 -16.95 -0.27 -11.81
C ARG A 51 -16.95 0.97 -10.89
N ILE A 52 -15.81 1.65 -10.79
CA ILE A 52 -15.63 2.85 -9.96
C ILE A 52 -16.28 4.08 -10.60
N MET A 53 -16.31 4.16 -11.93
CA MET A 53 -17.06 5.20 -12.64
C MET A 53 -18.56 4.94 -12.50
N GLY A 54 -19.00 3.68 -12.56
CA GLY A 54 -20.43 3.34 -12.51
C GLY A 54 -21.18 4.06 -13.64
N GLU A 55 -22.25 4.78 -13.29
CA GLU A 55 -23.00 5.65 -14.20
C GLU A 55 -22.46 7.10 -14.25
N SER A 56 -21.39 7.40 -13.52
CA SER A 56 -20.80 8.74 -13.46
C SER A 56 -20.17 9.13 -14.79
N GLN A 57 -20.37 10.39 -15.20
CA GLN A 57 -19.68 10.99 -16.34
C GLN A 57 -18.29 11.53 -15.99
N VAL A 58 -17.83 11.33 -14.75
CA VAL A 58 -16.50 11.78 -14.32
C VAL A 58 -15.45 10.77 -14.78
N GLU A 59 -14.64 11.19 -15.75
CA GLU A 59 -13.52 10.40 -16.25
C GLU A 59 -12.24 10.65 -15.44
N SER A 60 -11.38 9.62 -15.35
CA SER A 60 -10.06 9.75 -14.77
C SER A 60 -9.16 10.62 -15.64
N THR A 61 -8.38 11.50 -15.04
CA THR A 61 -7.34 12.23 -15.78
C THR A 61 -6.23 11.27 -16.17
N VAL A 62 -5.93 11.17 -17.47
CA VAL A 62 -4.78 10.41 -17.98
C VAL A 62 -3.52 11.25 -17.77
N MET A 63 -2.59 10.71 -16.98
CA MET A 63 -1.34 11.36 -16.57
C MET A 63 -0.17 11.02 -17.49
N GLY A 64 -0.26 9.90 -18.21
CA GLY A 64 0.79 9.45 -19.13
C GLY A 64 0.61 8.01 -19.57
N LEU A 65 1.68 7.43 -20.10
CA LEU A 65 1.77 6.02 -20.48
C LEU A 65 2.95 5.40 -19.73
N ASN A 66 2.75 4.19 -19.17
CA ASN A 66 3.82 3.36 -18.66
C ASN A 66 4.13 2.25 -19.69
N THR A 67 5.40 1.90 -19.86
CA THR A 67 5.80 0.77 -20.72
C THR A 67 6.65 -0.19 -19.91
N THR A 68 6.11 -1.39 -19.71
CA THR A 68 6.71 -2.43 -18.89
C THR A 68 7.17 -3.58 -19.79
N THR A 69 8.41 -4.04 -19.59
CA THR A 69 8.91 -5.27 -20.22
C THR A 69 8.45 -6.45 -19.37
N ILE A 70 7.68 -7.36 -19.95
CA ILE A 70 7.20 -8.56 -19.26
C ILE A 70 8.18 -9.74 -19.43
N ALA A 71 7.92 -10.86 -18.77
CA ALA A 71 8.87 -11.98 -18.64
C ALA A 71 9.31 -12.61 -19.98
N ASP A 72 8.48 -12.49 -21.03
CA ASP A 72 8.79 -12.96 -22.39
C ASP A 72 9.59 -11.93 -23.23
N ASN A 73 10.04 -10.84 -22.59
CA ASN A 73 10.74 -9.71 -23.19
C ASN A 73 9.89 -8.86 -24.18
N SER A 74 8.58 -9.12 -24.27
CA SER A 74 7.66 -8.22 -24.95
C SER A 74 7.38 -6.97 -24.11
N ARG A 75 6.90 -5.91 -24.76
CA ARG A 75 6.57 -4.64 -24.11
C ARG A 75 5.07 -4.47 -24.05
N MET A 76 4.57 -4.19 -22.85
CA MET A 76 3.19 -3.77 -22.63
C MET A 76 3.17 -2.28 -22.34
N THR A 77 2.36 -1.52 -23.08
CA THR A 77 2.13 -0.10 -22.82
C THR A 77 0.72 0.10 -22.29
N SER A 78 0.63 0.72 -21.12
CA SER A 78 -0.61 0.92 -20.35
C SER A 78 -0.79 2.41 -20.03
N PRO A 79 -2.00 2.95 -20.04
CA PRO A 79 -2.23 4.30 -19.55
C PRO A 79 -2.03 4.37 -18.04
N VAL A 80 -1.53 5.52 -17.58
CA VAL A 80 -1.45 5.88 -16.17
C VAL A 80 -2.49 6.97 -15.92
N VAL A 81 -3.33 6.77 -14.92
CA VAL A 81 -4.40 7.70 -14.55
C VAL A 81 -4.22 8.20 -13.12
N GLU A 82 -4.82 9.34 -12.80
CA GLU A 82 -4.95 9.81 -11.42
C GLU A 82 -6.20 9.21 -10.77
N VAL A 83 -6.06 8.60 -9.60
CA VAL A 83 -7.15 8.10 -8.75
C VAL A 83 -7.02 8.63 -7.32
N GLU A 84 -8.11 8.65 -6.56
CA GLU A 84 -8.10 8.92 -5.12
C GLU A 84 -8.32 7.64 -4.33
N VAL A 85 -7.47 7.38 -3.33
CA VAL A 85 -7.52 6.18 -2.49
C VAL A 85 -7.54 6.50 -0.99
N THR A 86 -8.10 5.57 -0.22
CA THR A 86 -8.03 5.54 1.24
C THR A 86 -8.20 4.11 1.75
N ILE A 87 -7.84 3.86 3.01
CA ILE A 87 -8.12 2.61 3.71
C ILE A 87 -9.25 2.85 4.68
N LEU A 88 -10.19 1.92 4.72
CA LEU A 88 -11.24 1.89 5.70
C LEU A 88 -10.86 0.91 6.81
N ASP A 89 -11.08 1.31 8.06
CA ASP A 89 -10.98 0.41 9.21
C ASP A 89 -12.19 -0.53 9.28
N ASN A 90 -12.20 -1.40 10.29
CA ASN A 90 -13.29 -2.34 10.54
C ASN A 90 -14.66 -1.67 10.80
N ASP A 91 -14.67 -0.40 11.20
CA ASP A 91 -15.87 0.42 11.40
C ASP A 91 -16.23 1.25 10.15
N ARG A 92 -15.54 1.00 9.02
CA ARG A 92 -15.66 1.76 7.77
C ARG A 92 -15.27 3.24 7.89
N LYS A 93 -14.49 3.60 8.91
CA LYS A 93 -13.90 4.94 9.04
C LYS A 93 -12.59 4.96 8.28
N ARG A 94 -12.31 6.11 7.67
CA ARG A 94 -11.08 6.28 6.90
C ARG A 94 -9.87 6.39 7.85
N LEU A 95 -8.85 5.57 7.61
CA LEU A 95 -7.54 5.68 8.26
C LEU A 95 -6.73 6.86 7.71
N THR A 96 -6.99 7.26 6.46
CA THR A 96 -6.32 8.37 5.80
C THR A 96 -7.33 9.35 5.20
N ARG A 97 -6.89 10.57 4.89
CA ARG A 97 -7.66 11.37 3.92
C ARG A 97 -7.64 10.66 2.55
N TRP A 98 -8.55 11.02 1.66
CA TRP A 98 -8.40 10.65 0.25
C TRP A 98 -7.08 11.19 -0.29
N VAL A 99 -6.23 10.31 -0.81
CA VAL A 99 -4.93 10.69 -1.38
C VAL A 99 -4.95 10.42 -2.87
N ARG A 100 -4.49 11.40 -3.65
CA ARG A 100 -4.32 11.26 -5.09
C ARG A 100 -3.04 10.52 -5.41
N ILE A 101 -3.13 9.49 -6.24
CA ILE A 101 -2.00 8.67 -6.65
C ILE A 101 -2.07 8.38 -8.15
N GLN A 102 -0.91 8.08 -8.72
CA GLN A 102 -0.81 7.53 -10.07
C GLN A 102 -1.11 6.04 -10.04
N CYS A 103 -1.93 5.60 -10.98
CA CYS A 103 -2.36 4.21 -11.10
C CYS A 103 -2.25 3.75 -12.55
N GLU A 104 -1.52 2.67 -12.78
CA GLU A 104 -1.43 2.00 -14.08
C GLU A 104 -2.70 1.18 -14.33
N VAL A 105 -3.20 1.23 -15.57
CA VAL A 105 -4.44 0.53 -15.95
C VAL A 105 -4.13 -0.59 -16.93
N TYR A 106 -4.24 -1.83 -16.47
CA TYR A 106 -4.15 -3.01 -17.33
C TYR A 106 -5.45 -3.24 -18.09
N ARG A 107 -5.32 -3.84 -19.28
CA ARG A 107 -6.47 -4.11 -20.17
C ARG A 107 -7.35 -5.21 -19.59
N GLY A 108 -8.66 -5.10 -19.84
CA GLY A 108 -9.62 -6.16 -19.49
C GLY A 108 -10.11 -6.11 -18.04
N TRP A 109 -10.33 -7.29 -17.46
CA TRP A 109 -10.88 -7.48 -16.11
C TRP A 109 -9.88 -8.24 -15.25
N CYS A 110 -9.83 -7.93 -13.96
CA CYS A 110 -9.07 -8.71 -12.99
C CYS A 110 -9.67 -10.13 -12.91
N GLY A 111 -8.91 -11.15 -13.31
CA GLY A 111 -9.27 -12.55 -13.17
C GLY A 111 -9.07 -13.07 -11.74
N GLU A 112 -9.44 -14.34 -11.51
CA GLU A 112 -9.32 -14.99 -10.19
C GLU A 112 -7.87 -15.17 -9.71
N ASN A 113 -6.92 -15.29 -10.64
CA ASN A 113 -5.49 -15.46 -10.34
C ASN A 113 -4.69 -14.17 -10.51
N ASP A 114 -5.37 -13.08 -10.86
CA ASP A 114 -4.75 -11.78 -11.07
C ASP A 114 -4.75 -10.98 -9.77
N ASN A 115 -3.75 -10.12 -9.60
CA ASN A 115 -3.67 -9.24 -8.45
C ASN A 115 -3.60 -7.78 -8.90
N ARG A 116 -4.33 -6.93 -8.19
CA ARG A 116 -4.06 -5.49 -8.20
C ARG A 116 -2.90 -5.22 -7.27
N LEU A 117 -1.95 -4.39 -7.69
CA LEU A 117 -0.80 -4.04 -6.86
C LEU A 117 -1.06 -2.70 -6.21
N ASP A 118 -0.79 -2.58 -4.92
CA ASP A 118 -1.03 -1.32 -4.20
C ASP A 118 0.02 -0.26 -4.52
N GLY A 119 1.25 -0.66 -4.82
CA GLY A 119 2.34 0.26 -5.09
C GLY A 119 2.84 0.99 -3.83
N PRO A 120 3.66 2.04 -3.97
CA PRO A 120 4.44 2.57 -2.86
C PRO A 120 3.68 3.48 -1.89
N TRP A 121 2.44 3.89 -2.20
CA TRP A 121 1.73 4.95 -1.47
C TRP A 121 1.44 4.60 0.00
N LEU A 122 1.15 3.33 0.29
CA LEU A 122 0.76 2.89 1.63
C LEU A 122 1.84 3.20 2.66
N ARG A 123 3.05 2.68 2.41
CA ARG A 123 4.24 2.83 3.27
C ARG A 123 4.75 4.27 3.36
N GLN A 124 4.27 5.17 2.51
CA GLN A 124 4.57 6.60 2.57
C GLN A 124 3.61 7.37 3.48
N LEU A 125 2.44 6.80 3.80
CA LEU A 125 1.36 7.49 4.53
C LEU A 125 1.05 6.88 5.89
N LEU A 126 1.26 5.57 6.03
CA LEU A 126 0.91 4.82 7.23
C LEU A 126 2.14 4.07 7.75
N TYR A 127 2.12 3.79 9.04
CA TYR A 127 3.06 2.86 9.62
C TYR A 127 2.65 1.44 9.19
N THR A 128 3.62 0.70 8.66
CA THR A 128 3.43 -0.69 8.24
C THR A 128 4.46 -1.57 8.94
N ALA A 129 4.05 -2.76 9.37
CA ALA A 129 4.95 -3.73 9.97
C ALA A 129 4.51 -5.16 9.67
N SER A 130 5.47 -6.08 9.76
CA SER A 130 5.22 -7.52 9.74
C SER A 130 6.00 -8.17 10.89
N ALA A 131 5.51 -9.30 11.39
CA ALA A 131 6.11 -10.00 12.52
C ALA A 131 6.55 -11.42 12.08
N PRO A 132 7.79 -11.83 12.37
CA PRO A 132 8.25 -13.18 12.06
C PRO A 132 7.62 -14.19 13.05
N ARG A 133 6.59 -14.92 12.58
CA ARG A 133 6.15 -16.27 13.01
C ARG A 133 4.71 -16.52 12.55
N ASN A 134 4.56 -17.33 11.50
CA ASN A 134 3.35 -18.09 11.11
C ASN A 134 2.03 -17.35 10.89
N ASN A 135 2.00 -16.02 10.78
CA ASN A 135 0.75 -15.33 10.52
C ASN A 135 0.73 -14.54 9.21
N ASP A 136 1.88 -14.29 8.57
CA ASP A 136 1.99 -13.51 7.31
C ASP A 136 1.07 -12.26 7.31
N MET A 137 0.95 -11.63 8.48
CA MET A 137 0.05 -10.50 8.69
C MET A 137 0.79 -9.19 8.45
N LEU A 138 0.10 -8.30 7.75
CA LEU A 138 0.48 -6.91 7.59
C LEU A 138 -0.25 -6.08 8.65
N TYR A 139 0.51 -5.43 9.51
CA TYR A 139 -0.02 -4.49 10.50
C TYR A 139 0.05 -3.09 9.91
N ILE A 140 -1.08 -2.38 9.92
CA ILE A 140 -1.15 -1.00 9.43
C ILE A 140 -1.74 -0.12 10.53
N ALA A 141 -1.08 0.99 10.81
CA ALA A 141 -1.61 1.98 11.73
C ALA A 141 -1.33 3.41 11.27
N TYR A 142 -2.17 4.32 11.74
CA TYR A 142 -2.01 5.75 11.47
C TYR A 142 -0.86 6.38 12.26
N ASN A 143 -0.57 5.87 13.47
CA ASN A 143 0.47 6.41 14.34
C ASN A 143 1.40 5.31 14.86
N ASN A 144 2.57 5.74 15.34
CA ASN A 144 3.61 4.84 15.82
C ASN A 144 3.25 4.07 17.12
N PRO A 145 2.62 4.68 18.14
CA PRO A 145 2.19 3.95 19.32
C PRO A 145 1.25 2.78 19.00
N ASP A 146 0.26 2.99 18.13
CA ASP A 146 -0.73 1.98 17.79
C ASP A 146 -0.09 0.76 17.11
N ILE A 147 0.85 0.99 16.18
CA ILE A 147 1.52 -0.14 15.51
C ILE A 147 2.43 -0.92 16.46
N ILE A 148 3.14 -0.24 17.37
CA ILE A 148 4.01 -0.90 18.35
C ILE A 148 3.17 -1.76 19.30
N ASN A 149 2.01 -1.26 19.73
CA ASN A 149 1.10 -2.00 20.60
C ASN A 149 0.39 -3.16 19.89
N ALA A 150 0.24 -3.08 18.56
CA ALA A 150 -0.43 -4.08 17.74
C ALA A 150 0.43 -5.28 17.39
N ILE A 151 1.72 -5.04 17.12
CA ILE A 151 2.65 -6.08 16.72
C ILE A 151 2.84 -7.04 17.90
N PRO A 152 2.59 -8.35 17.73
CA PRO A 152 2.76 -9.30 18.80
C PRO A 152 4.24 -9.36 19.22
N ASP A 153 4.48 -9.43 20.53
CA ASP A 153 5.80 -9.76 21.04
C ASP A 153 6.15 -11.18 20.61
N THR A 154 7.05 -11.29 19.65
CA THR A 154 7.51 -12.58 19.11
C THR A 154 8.54 -13.27 20.01
N GLY A 155 8.81 -12.73 21.20
CA GLY A 155 9.65 -13.36 22.23
C GLY A 155 11.15 -13.28 21.92
N SER A 156 11.58 -12.21 21.26
CA SER A 156 12.96 -12.04 20.79
C SER A 156 13.72 -10.95 21.54
N PHE A 157 13.59 -10.83 22.87
CA PHE A 157 14.70 -10.28 23.66
C PHE A 157 15.78 -11.35 23.85
N ARG A 158 16.24 -11.97 22.76
CA ARG A 158 17.63 -12.40 22.75
C ARG A 158 18.38 -11.11 22.50
N SER A 159 19.21 -10.69 23.47
CA SER A 159 20.18 -9.62 23.31
C SER A 159 20.60 -9.59 21.85
N GLY A 160 20.16 -8.58 21.10
CA GLY A 160 20.71 -8.36 19.77
C GLY A 160 22.23 -8.38 19.94
N PRO A 161 23.01 -8.90 18.98
CA PRO A 161 24.44 -8.66 19.03
C PRO A 161 24.58 -7.16 19.26
N ALA A 162 25.28 -6.77 20.34
CA ALA A 162 25.56 -5.37 20.57
C ALA A 162 26.10 -4.87 19.23
N LEU A 163 25.40 -3.92 18.61
CA LEU A 163 25.94 -3.23 17.46
C LEU A 163 27.16 -2.51 18.02
N ASP A 164 28.30 -3.15 17.91
CA ASP A 164 29.59 -2.55 18.14
C ASP A 164 29.80 -1.65 16.92
N VAL A 165 29.05 -0.53 16.90
CA VAL A 165 29.18 0.50 15.88
C VAL A 165 30.61 0.98 16.04
N PRO A 166 31.53 0.68 15.10
CA PRO A 166 32.87 1.19 15.21
C PRO A 166 32.72 2.70 15.22
N ARG A 167 33.13 3.35 16.31
CA ARG A 167 33.26 4.80 16.34
C ARG A 167 34.38 5.12 15.37
N VAL A 168 34.06 5.30 14.10
CA VAL A 168 34.98 5.90 13.14
C VAL A 168 35.27 7.29 13.71
N PRO A 169 36.53 7.59 14.10
CA PRO A 169 36.86 8.94 14.52
C PRO A 169 36.53 9.88 13.36
N LEU A 170 35.62 10.81 13.59
CA LEU A 170 35.40 11.90 12.64
C LEU A 170 36.68 12.74 12.65
N ASP A 171 37.31 12.90 11.49
CA ASP A 171 38.34 13.91 11.30
C ASP A 171 37.72 15.28 11.65
N PRO A 172 38.48 16.29 12.14
CA PRO A 172 37.92 17.58 12.59
C PRO A 172 37.08 18.34 11.54
N GLY A 173 37.03 17.86 10.29
CA GLY A 173 36.18 18.33 9.20
C GLY A 173 34.94 17.48 8.87
N GLY A 174 34.60 16.44 9.63
CA GLY A 174 33.32 15.73 9.54
C GLY A 174 33.08 14.87 8.29
N ARG A 175 34.14 14.41 7.60
CA ARG A 175 33.99 13.42 6.51
C ARG A 175 34.44 12.05 6.98
N ALA A 176 33.61 11.04 6.71
CA ALA A 176 34.00 9.63 6.84
C ALA A 176 35.00 9.28 5.74
N VAL A 177 36.06 8.56 6.10
CA VAL A 177 37.08 8.03 5.17
C VAL A 177 36.65 6.67 4.64
#